data_AF-A0AAU5R083-F1
#
_entry.id   AF-A0AAU5R083-F1
#
_cell.length_a   1.000
_cell.length_b   1.000
_cell.length_c   1.000
_cell.angle_alpha   90.00
_cell.angle_beta   90.00
_cell.angle_gamma   90.00
#
_symmetry.space_group_name_H-M   'P 1'
#
loop_
_entity.id
_entity.type
_entity.pdbx_description
1 polymer ?
#
loop_
_entity_poly.entity_id
_entity_poly.type
_entity_poly.pdbx_seq_one_letter_code
_entity_poly.pdbx_strand_id
1 'polypeptide(L)'
;MSTRWNLTIDCARPAELARFWALALGYVEKPPPAGFASWEEWFAHHDIPEDEWGDGAYLSDPDGVGPALSFQKVPEPKAAKNRVHLDVQAGGGRETPWEVRWPRVVEARERLTAAGATVVAEYDMQGRPDHVMLADPEGNEFCLV
;
A
#
# COMPACT_ATOMS: atom_id res chain seq x y z
N MET A 1 19.50 13.50 11.73
CA MET A 1 18.26 12.70 11.61
C MET A 1 17.83 12.72 10.15
N SER A 2 17.33 11.61 9.64
CA SER A 2 16.67 11.59 8.33
C SER A 2 15.35 12.36 8.38
N THR A 3 14.98 12.96 7.26
CA THR A 3 13.67 13.61 7.10
C THR A 3 12.59 12.55 6.95
N ARG A 4 11.50 12.66 7.72
CA ARG A 4 10.32 11.81 7.56
C ARG A 4 9.53 12.25 6.33
N TRP A 5 8.99 11.28 5.60
CA TRP A 5 8.20 11.48 4.40
C TRP A 5 7.02 10.51 4.37
N ASN A 6 6.04 10.80 3.51
CA ASN A 6 4.89 9.94 3.24
C ASN A 6 4.72 9.75 1.72
N LEU A 7 3.96 8.73 1.35
CA LEU A 7 3.53 8.50 -0.02
C LEU A 7 2.00 8.56 -0.10
N THR A 8 1.49 9.41 -0.97
CA THR A 8 0.06 9.44 -1.31
C THR A 8 -0.20 8.65 -2.58
N ILE A 9 -1.22 7.81 -2.55
CA ILE A 9 -1.75 7.07 -3.69
C ILE A 9 -3.13 7.65 -4.04
N ASP A 10 -3.27 8.15 -5.25
CA ASP A 10 -4.55 8.58 -5.79
C ASP A 10 -5.41 7.36 -6.15
N CYS A 11 -6.69 7.40 -5.79
CA CYS A 11 -7.61 6.27 -5.95
C CYS A 11 -9.07 6.74 -5.96
N ALA A 12 -10.00 5.89 -6.38
CA ALA A 12 -11.43 6.14 -6.31
C ALA A 12 -12.03 5.76 -4.95
N ARG A 13 -11.43 4.79 -4.23
CA ARG A 13 -12.00 4.19 -3.00
C ARG A 13 -10.95 4.11 -1.88
N PRO A 14 -10.63 5.23 -1.21
CA PRO A 14 -9.55 5.32 -0.22
C PRO A 14 -9.59 4.24 0.87
N ALA A 15 -10.75 4.04 1.51
CA ALA A 15 -10.89 3.08 2.60
C ALA A 15 -10.71 1.62 2.15
N GLU A 16 -11.13 1.27 0.94
CA GLU A 16 -10.93 -0.08 0.39
C GLU A 16 -9.45 -0.32 0.07
N LEU A 17 -8.82 0.64 -0.59
CA LEU A 17 -7.42 0.54 -0.97
C LEU A 17 -6.50 0.53 0.26
N ALA A 18 -6.82 1.34 1.29
CA ALA A 18 -6.10 1.31 2.55
C ALA A 18 -6.18 -0.06 3.24
N ARG A 19 -7.34 -0.74 3.25
CA ARG A 19 -7.43 -2.10 3.83
C ARG A 19 -6.56 -3.10 3.07
N PHE A 20 -6.50 -3.00 1.74
CA PHE A 20 -5.62 -3.84 0.93
C PHE A 20 -4.14 -3.60 1.29
N TRP A 21 -3.70 -2.34 1.34
CA TRP A 21 -2.31 -2.01 1.64
C TRP A 21 -1.92 -2.28 3.10
N ALA A 22 -2.85 -2.17 4.04
CA ALA A 22 -2.66 -2.62 5.43
C ALA A 22 -2.35 -4.11 5.50
N LEU A 23 -3.09 -4.94 4.75
CA LEU A 23 -2.81 -6.38 4.62
C LEU A 23 -1.45 -6.65 3.95
N ALA A 24 -1.10 -5.90 2.91
CA ALA A 24 0.13 -6.08 2.17
C ALA A 24 1.40 -5.77 2.98
N LEU A 25 1.33 -4.75 3.83
CA LEU A 25 2.48 -4.23 4.57
C LEU A 25 2.48 -4.59 6.05
N GLY A 26 1.38 -5.14 6.58
CA GLY A 26 1.18 -5.27 8.02
C GLY A 26 1.01 -3.92 8.73
N TYR A 27 0.60 -2.89 7.99
CA TYR A 27 0.39 -1.55 8.51
C TYR A 27 -0.95 -1.45 9.24
N VAL A 28 -1.07 -0.42 10.09
CA VAL A 28 -2.29 -0.11 10.82
C VAL A 28 -2.88 1.21 10.36
N GLU A 29 -4.18 1.38 10.60
CA GLU A 29 -4.83 2.68 10.42
C GLU A 29 -4.16 3.72 11.31
N LYS A 30 -3.85 4.87 10.70
CA LYS A 30 -3.16 5.94 11.41
C LYS A 30 -4.16 6.64 12.34
N PRO A 31 -3.79 6.88 13.62
CA PRO A 31 -4.62 7.67 14.51
C PRO A 31 -4.77 9.11 14.01
N PRO A 32 -5.83 9.83 14.44
CA PRO A 32 -5.96 11.25 14.15
C PRO A 32 -4.78 12.04 14.70
N PRO A 33 -4.54 13.27 14.19
CA PRO A 33 -3.50 14.15 14.71
C PRO A 33 -3.62 14.38 16.21
N ALA A 34 -2.47 14.61 16.85
CA ALA A 34 -2.41 14.81 18.29
C ALA A 34 -3.31 15.99 18.73
N GLY A 35 -4.12 15.76 19.76
CA GLY A 35 -5.09 16.73 20.26
C GLY A 35 -6.53 16.48 19.82
N PHE A 36 -6.77 15.48 18.95
CA PHE A 36 -8.10 15.11 18.46
C PHE A 36 -8.41 13.66 18.83
N ALA A 37 -9.67 13.37 19.20
CA ALA A 37 -10.12 12.04 19.58
C ALA A 37 -10.50 11.17 18.37
N SER A 38 -10.84 11.78 17.24
CA SER A 38 -11.14 11.07 15.99
C SER A 38 -10.76 11.90 14.75
N TRP A 39 -10.78 11.27 13.57
CA TRP A 39 -10.57 11.98 12.31
C TRP A 39 -11.72 12.94 12.02
N GLU A 40 -12.96 12.58 12.35
CA GLU A 40 -14.14 13.43 12.25
C GLU A 40 -14.00 14.72 13.07
N GLU A 41 -13.47 14.63 14.30
CA GLU A 41 -13.21 15.82 15.12
C GLU A 41 -12.15 16.73 14.46
N TRP A 42 -11.09 16.12 13.90
CA TRP A 42 -10.06 16.86 13.19
C TRP A 42 -10.63 17.54 11.93
N PHE A 43 -11.42 16.82 11.13
CA PHE A 43 -12.06 17.36 9.92
C PHE A 43 -13.01 18.50 10.26
N ALA A 44 -13.87 18.33 11.27
CA ALA A 44 -14.78 19.37 11.73
C ALA A 44 -14.04 20.62 12.22
N HIS A 45 -12.93 20.45 12.95
CA HIS A 45 -12.09 21.57 13.41
C HIS A 45 -11.47 22.37 12.26
N HIS A 46 -11.23 21.72 11.12
CA HIS A 46 -10.63 22.32 9.93
C HIS A 46 -11.67 22.71 8.86
N ASP A 47 -12.96 22.76 9.22
CA ASP A 47 -14.06 23.15 8.33
C ASP A 47 -14.16 22.29 7.04
N ILE A 48 -13.73 21.02 7.10
CA ILE A 48 -13.88 20.08 5.99
C ILE A 48 -15.35 19.62 5.90
N PRO A 49 -16.02 19.74 4.74
CA PRO A 49 -17.39 19.27 4.55
C PRO A 49 -17.57 17.78 4.91
N GLU A 50 -18.67 17.43 5.57
CA GLU A 50 -18.94 16.04 6.00
C GLU A 50 -18.94 15.03 4.85
N ASP A 51 -19.34 15.45 3.65
CA ASP A 51 -19.34 14.62 2.44
C ASP A 51 -17.93 14.34 1.90
N GLU A 52 -16.91 15.08 2.36
CA GLU A 52 -15.50 14.89 2.04
C GLU A 52 -14.75 14.06 3.10
N TRP A 53 -15.35 13.72 4.24
CA TRP A 53 -14.65 12.99 5.32
C TRP A 53 -14.19 11.58 4.90
N GLY A 54 -14.79 11.02 3.85
CA GLY A 54 -14.40 9.75 3.25
C GLY A 54 -13.39 9.87 2.10
N ASP A 55 -12.91 11.06 1.78
CA ASP A 55 -12.02 11.30 0.64
C ASP A 55 -10.55 10.97 0.94
N GLY A 56 -10.25 10.58 2.18
CA GLY A 56 -8.93 10.19 2.65
C GLY A 56 -8.93 8.87 3.43
N ALA A 57 -7.84 8.13 3.36
CA ALA A 57 -7.50 7.08 4.30
C ALA A 57 -5.99 7.07 4.57
N TYR A 58 -5.57 6.69 5.78
CA TYR A 58 -4.20 6.89 6.23
C TYR A 58 -3.68 5.66 6.96
N LEU A 59 -2.49 5.20 6.61
CA LEU A 59 -1.81 4.08 7.26
C LEU A 59 -0.44 4.50 7.80
N SER A 60 -0.02 3.83 8.85
CA SER A 60 1.34 3.94 9.38
C SER A 60 1.90 2.56 9.73
N ASP A 61 3.22 2.45 9.61
CA ASP A 61 3.97 1.35 10.21
C ASP A 61 3.74 1.36 11.73
N PRO A 62 3.25 0.25 12.33
CA PRO A 62 3.01 0.17 13.77
C PRO A 62 4.27 0.38 14.62
N ASP A 63 5.46 0.06 14.08
CA ASP A 63 6.74 0.23 14.76
C ASP A 63 7.37 1.61 14.46
N GLY A 64 6.74 2.40 13.59
CA GLY A 64 7.19 3.75 13.22
C GLY A 64 8.49 3.78 12.41
N VAL A 65 8.89 2.66 11.83
CA VAL A 65 10.13 2.53 11.04
C VAL A 65 9.92 2.98 9.60
N GLY A 66 8.87 2.46 8.95
CA GLY A 66 8.52 2.76 7.57
C GLY A 66 7.80 4.11 7.36
N PRO A 67 7.74 4.59 6.11
CA PRO A 67 6.98 5.78 5.76
C PRO A 67 5.47 5.54 5.93
N ALA A 68 4.72 6.60 6.20
CA ALA A 68 3.26 6.53 6.18
C ALA A 68 2.72 6.47 4.74
N LEU A 69 1.54 5.87 4.57
CA LEU A 69 0.77 5.89 3.33
C LEU A 69 -0.50 6.71 3.51
N SER A 70 -0.85 7.48 2.49
CA SER A 70 -2.12 8.17 2.35
C SER A 70 -2.81 7.71 1.06
N PHE A 71 -4.14 7.64 1.11
CA PHE A 71 -4.98 7.33 -0.03
C PHE A 71 -5.89 8.53 -0.24
N GLN A 72 -5.79 9.16 -1.39
CA GLN A 72 -6.55 10.36 -1.72
C GLN A 72 -7.56 10.04 -2.80
N LYS A 73 -8.81 10.44 -2.59
CA LYS A 73 -9.85 10.29 -3.58
C LYS A 73 -9.60 11.23 -4.75
N VAL A 74 -9.53 10.67 -5.95
CA VAL A 74 -9.56 11.42 -7.21
C VAL A 74 -10.66 10.85 -8.11
N PRO A 75 -11.44 11.69 -8.80
CA PRO A 75 -12.53 11.21 -9.65
C PRO A 75 -12.04 10.61 -10.97
N GLU A 76 -10.85 10.98 -11.44
CA GLU A 76 -10.28 10.48 -12.68
C GLU A 76 -9.73 9.05 -12.53
N PRO A 77 -10.05 8.14 -13.47
CA PRO A 77 -9.43 6.84 -13.49
C PRO A 77 -7.96 6.94 -13.90
N LYS A 78 -7.17 5.94 -13.49
CA LYS A 78 -5.76 5.79 -13.89
C LYS A 78 -5.62 5.81 -15.41
N ALA A 79 -4.83 6.76 -15.93
CA ALA A 79 -4.66 6.96 -17.37
C ALA A 79 -3.46 6.20 -17.98
N ALA A 80 -2.44 5.91 -17.18
CA ALA A 80 -1.19 5.28 -17.65
C ALA A 80 -0.51 4.51 -16.52
N LYS A 81 0.57 3.80 -16.84
CA LYS A 81 1.41 3.13 -15.83
C LYS A 81 1.97 4.12 -14.81
N ASN A 82 2.02 3.71 -13.54
CA ASN A 82 2.64 4.48 -12.47
C ASN A 82 4.11 4.80 -12.79
N ARG A 83 4.52 6.05 -12.54
CA ARG A 83 5.91 6.53 -12.72
C ARG A 83 6.75 6.39 -11.45
N VAL A 84 6.12 5.92 -10.38
CA VAL A 84 6.75 5.47 -9.14
C VAL A 84 6.65 3.94 -9.12
N HIS A 85 7.73 3.29 -8.69
CA HIS A 85 7.80 1.84 -8.53
C HIS A 85 7.81 1.52 -7.04
N LEU A 86 6.91 0.65 -6.60
CA LEU A 86 6.84 0.18 -5.21
C LEU A 86 7.21 -1.30 -5.15
N ASP A 87 8.22 -1.62 -4.34
CA ASP A 87 8.65 -2.98 -4.05
C ASP A 87 8.25 -3.35 -2.63
N VAL A 88 7.41 -4.38 -2.50
CA VAL A 88 7.02 -4.99 -1.23
C VAL A 88 7.90 -6.21 -0.99
N GLN A 89 8.75 -6.13 0.04
CA GLN A 89 9.75 -7.16 0.36
C GLN A 89 9.15 -8.37 1.10
N ALA A 90 8.22 -9.07 0.46
CA ALA A 90 7.56 -10.25 1.03
C ALA A 90 8.54 -11.42 1.27
N GLY A 91 9.63 -11.48 0.50
CA GLY A 91 10.63 -12.54 0.58
C GLY A 91 11.64 -12.39 1.73
N GLY A 92 11.74 -11.20 2.34
CA GLY A 92 12.78 -10.88 3.32
C GLY A 92 14.14 -10.54 2.69
N GLY A 93 14.13 -9.88 1.54
CA GLY A 93 15.34 -9.34 0.90
C GLY A 93 16.13 -10.35 0.06
N ARG A 94 17.10 -9.85 -0.72
CA ARG A 94 17.92 -10.65 -1.64
C ARG A 94 19.00 -11.47 -0.94
N GLU A 95 19.30 -11.14 0.31
CA GLU A 95 20.16 -11.88 1.23
C GLU A 95 19.52 -13.19 1.73
N THR A 96 18.19 -13.30 1.67
CA THR A 96 17.48 -14.53 2.02
C THR A 96 17.62 -15.55 0.87
N PRO A 97 18.02 -16.81 1.15
CA PRO A 97 18.12 -17.85 0.13
C PRO A 97 16.83 -18.03 -0.66
N TRP A 98 16.95 -18.29 -1.97
CA TRP A 98 15.80 -18.40 -2.87
C TRP A 98 14.77 -19.43 -2.40
N GLU A 99 15.24 -20.55 -1.87
CA GLU A 99 14.43 -21.66 -1.35
C GLU A 99 13.55 -21.26 -0.16
N VAL A 100 13.87 -20.16 0.52
CA VAL A 100 13.06 -19.55 1.60
C VAL A 100 12.29 -18.34 1.09
N ARG A 101 12.93 -17.50 0.27
CA ARG A 101 12.38 -16.25 -0.26
C ARG A 101 11.18 -16.50 -1.16
N TRP A 102 11.31 -17.40 -2.13
CA TRP A 102 10.28 -17.62 -3.16
C TRP A 102 8.97 -18.20 -2.59
N PRO A 103 8.98 -19.21 -1.69
CA PRO A 103 7.75 -19.65 -1.04
C PRO A 103 7.00 -18.53 -0.31
N ARG A 104 7.72 -17.59 0.34
CA ARG A 104 7.09 -16.43 1.01
C ARG A 104 6.47 -15.46 0.01
N VAL A 105 7.14 -15.21 -1.13
CA VAL A 105 6.58 -14.41 -2.22
C VAL A 105 5.31 -15.05 -2.77
N VAL A 106 5.30 -16.38 -2.96
CA VAL A 106 4.11 -17.13 -3.41
C VAL A 106 2.97 -17.05 -2.41
N GLU A 107 3.23 -17.25 -1.12
CA GLU A 107 2.23 -17.12 -0.06
C GLU A 107 1.65 -15.70 0.00
N ALA A 108 2.51 -14.68 -0.04
CA ALA A 108 2.08 -13.29 -0.07
C ALA A 108 1.25 -12.99 -1.32
N ARG A 109 1.66 -13.48 -2.50
CA ARG A 109 0.89 -13.37 -3.74
C ARG A 109 -0.51 -13.94 -3.57
N GLU A 110 -0.63 -15.17 -3.07
CA GLU A 110 -1.94 -15.84 -2.86
C GLU A 110 -2.83 -15.07 -1.89
N ARG A 111 -2.27 -14.59 -0.79
CA ARG A 111 -2.99 -13.76 0.19
C ARG A 111 -3.50 -12.46 -0.44
N LEU A 112 -2.66 -11.80 -1.26
CA LEU A 112 -3.02 -10.52 -1.88
C LEU A 112 -3.98 -10.68 -3.06
N THR A 113 -3.88 -11.75 -3.85
CA THR A 113 -4.86 -12.03 -4.89
C THR A 113 -6.22 -12.39 -4.30
N ALA A 114 -6.26 -13.11 -3.17
CA ALA A 114 -7.50 -13.34 -2.43
C ALA A 114 -8.13 -12.03 -1.91
N ALA A 115 -7.31 -10.99 -1.68
CA ALA A 115 -7.75 -9.66 -1.28
C ALA A 115 -8.05 -8.71 -2.46
N GLY A 116 -8.02 -9.19 -3.70
CA GLY A 116 -8.41 -8.44 -4.90
C GLY A 116 -7.26 -7.91 -5.76
N ALA A 117 -6.00 -8.25 -5.45
CA ALA A 117 -4.89 -7.96 -6.37
C ALA A 117 -4.95 -8.83 -7.63
N THR A 118 -4.43 -8.30 -8.74
CA THR A 118 -4.28 -9.03 -10.01
C THR A 118 -2.81 -9.28 -10.31
N VAL A 119 -2.46 -10.50 -10.75
CA VAL A 119 -1.11 -10.80 -11.25
C VAL A 119 -0.96 -10.18 -12.64
N VAL A 120 -0.01 -9.25 -12.77
CA VAL A 120 0.28 -8.57 -14.04
C VAL A 120 1.39 -9.27 -14.79
N ALA A 121 2.46 -9.66 -14.10
CA ALA A 121 3.59 -10.38 -14.69
C ALA A 121 4.39 -11.13 -13.61
N GLU A 122 5.04 -12.22 -14.00
CA GLU A 122 6.05 -12.92 -13.22
C GLU A 122 7.38 -12.83 -13.98
N TYR A 123 8.46 -12.61 -13.25
CA TYR A 123 9.78 -12.36 -13.83
C TYR A 123 10.80 -13.36 -13.31
N ASP A 124 11.63 -13.85 -14.24
CA ASP A 124 12.72 -14.76 -13.94
C ASP A 124 14.06 -14.04 -13.81
N MET A 125 14.92 -14.56 -12.95
CA MET A 125 16.33 -14.18 -12.82
C MET A 125 17.16 -15.47 -12.74
N GLN A 126 18.17 -15.59 -13.61
CA GLN A 126 19.07 -16.75 -13.65
C GLN A 126 18.34 -18.11 -13.77
N GLY A 127 17.24 -18.14 -14.54
CA GLY A 127 16.48 -19.35 -14.83
C GLY A 127 15.58 -19.82 -13.68
N ARG A 128 15.28 -18.94 -12.70
CA ARG A 128 14.30 -19.18 -11.65
C ARG A 128 13.39 -17.96 -11.47
N PRO A 129 12.14 -18.14 -10.98
CA PRO A 129 11.29 -17.01 -10.62
C PRO A 129 11.94 -16.11 -9.57
N ASP A 130 11.87 -14.80 -9.78
CA ASP A 130 12.50 -13.78 -8.93
C ASP A 130 11.47 -12.90 -8.22
N HIS A 131 10.53 -12.31 -8.95
CA HIS A 131 9.52 -11.41 -8.40
C HIS A 131 8.25 -11.43 -9.24
N VAL A 132 7.14 -11.00 -8.62
CA VAL A 132 5.83 -10.94 -9.26
C VAL A 132 5.36 -9.49 -9.23
N MET A 133 5.03 -8.92 -10.38
CA MET A 133 4.33 -7.65 -10.46
C MET A 133 2.83 -7.89 -10.30
N LEU A 134 2.26 -7.29 -9.27
CA LEU A 134 0.82 -7.25 -9.01
C LEU A 134 0.27 -5.86 -9.33
N ALA A 135 -1.05 -5.80 -9.51
CA ALA A 135 -1.81 -4.58 -9.43
C ALA A 135 -2.77 -4.68 -8.24
N ASP A 136 -2.89 -3.61 -7.46
CA ASP A 136 -3.88 -3.53 -6.37
C ASP A 136 -5.33 -3.50 -6.93
N PRO A 137 -6.38 -3.50 -6.09
CA PRO A 137 -7.77 -3.52 -6.55
C PRO A 137 -8.19 -2.34 -7.45
N GLU A 138 -7.37 -1.31 -7.58
CA GLU A 138 -7.60 -0.15 -8.46
C GLU A 138 -6.63 -0.07 -9.64
N GLY A 139 -5.77 -1.08 -9.81
CA GLY A 139 -4.87 -1.18 -10.95
C GLY A 139 -3.51 -0.49 -10.74
N ASN A 140 -3.16 -0.07 -9.52
CA ASN A 140 -1.83 0.47 -9.23
C ASN A 140 -0.81 -0.66 -9.14
N GLU A 141 0.25 -0.56 -9.93
CA GLU A 141 1.25 -1.61 -10.03
C GLU A 141 2.29 -1.55 -8.89
N PHE A 142 2.63 -2.72 -8.34
CA PHE A 142 3.71 -2.91 -7.36
C PHE A 142 4.35 -4.30 -7.52
N CYS A 143 5.59 -4.48 -7.08
CA CYS A 143 6.26 -5.77 -7.12
C CYS A 143 6.29 -6.44 -5.74
N LEU A 144 6.11 -7.75 -5.72
CA LEU A 144 6.44 -8.62 -4.59
C LEU A 144 7.82 -9.22 -4.81
N VAL A 145 8.77 -8.88 -3.94
CA VAL A 145 10.20 -9.25 -4.05
C VAL A 145 10.70 -10.09 -2.88
#